data_AF-A0A937W200-F1
#
_entry.id   AF-A0A937W200-F1
#
_cell.length_a   1.000
_cell.length_b   1.000
_cell.length_c   1.000
_cell.angle_alpha   90.00
_cell.angle_beta   90.00
_cell.angle_gamma   90.00
#
_symmetry.space_group_name_H-M   'P 1'
#
loop_
_entity.id
_entity.type
_entity.pdbx_description
1 polymer ?
#
loop_
_entity_poly.entity_id
_entity_poly.type
_entity_poly.pdbx_seq_one_letter_code
_entity_poly.pdbx_strand_id
1 'polypeptide(L)'
;MQADILSGRELVNGIALTNTAMNLTSILGPALAGALIECCGPAMQIWEWSEHDMALALNTDTYRGERLYAASDSGQVAMSQDGGLSWAPFALLLPEALLRTLRAAGAAEGVQWSYVTLLGLSLLQVWNYAAMRLVQRPPVASQPSIWKNLLDGLRYSGNHPGLWTALVLAGMVNLVAFPLQFGLLPLFARDVFSVGAAGLGLLGSALGLGSLLGSFLMAYVGAVHRAGRLMLFGTTGWLVFLMVFSLTPDYYFALAILVLMGVAQTFSLTNMTVLLLGTASSEMRGRVMGLRSLAVAPLFLGGTLAGAATTHIGVALTTILCAVIGLVIVLWVAPWIPRRSEV
;
A
#
# COMPACT_ATOMS: atom_id res chain seq x y z
N MET A 1 1.96 -5.96 18.42
CA MET A 1 0.83 -5.77 19.34
C MET A 1 -0.21 -6.87 19.19
N GLN A 2 -0.70 -7.18 17.97
CA GLN A 2 -1.68 -8.27 17.76
C GLN A 2 -1.15 -9.68 18.08
N ALA A 3 0.11 -10.00 17.75
CA ALA A 3 0.69 -11.34 17.95
C ALA A 3 1.02 -11.72 19.41
N ASP A 4 0.98 -10.76 20.33
CA ASP A 4 1.26 -11.01 21.76
C ASP A 4 -0.04 -11.21 22.56
N ILE A 5 -1.21 -11.05 21.94
CA ILE A 5 -2.53 -11.05 22.60
C ILE A 5 -3.46 -12.15 22.03
N LEU A 6 -3.23 -12.63 20.81
CA LEU A 6 -4.19 -13.47 20.06
C LEU A 6 -3.67 -14.91 19.87
N SER A 7 -4.51 -15.91 20.14
CA SER A 7 -4.27 -17.31 19.79
C SER A 7 -4.22 -17.51 18.26
N GLY A 8 -3.70 -18.64 17.76
CA GLY A 8 -3.47 -18.84 16.32
C GLY A 8 -4.67 -18.57 15.40
N ARG A 9 -5.90 -18.87 15.86
CA ARG A 9 -7.16 -18.54 15.14
C ARG A 9 -7.51 -17.06 15.20
N GLU A 10 -7.29 -16.43 16.34
CA GLU A 10 -7.56 -15.01 16.56
C GLU A 10 -6.56 -14.11 15.81
N LEU A 11 -5.32 -14.55 15.63
CA LEU A 11 -4.32 -13.85 14.82
C LEU A 11 -4.74 -13.78 13.35
N VAL A 12 -5.23 -14.88 12.79
CA VAL A 12 -5.74 -14.91 11.40
C VAL A 12 -6.96 -14.02 11.25
N ASN A 13 -7.89 -14.05 12.21
CA ASN A 13 -9.05 -13.17 12.20
C ASN A 13 -8.67 -11.68 12.32
N GLY A 14 -7.70 -11.35 13.18
CA GLY A 14 -7.19 -9.98 13.32
C GLY A 14 -6.51 -9.45 12.06
N ILE A 15 -5.68 -10.27 11.42
CA ILE A 15 -5.05 -9.95 10.13
C ILE A 15 -6.12 -9.80 9.05
N ALA A 16 -7.11 -10.70 9.00
CA ALA A 16 -8.20 -10.64 8.04
C ALA A 16 -9.04 -9.37 8.20
N LEU A 17 -9.32 -8.93 9.44
CA LEU A 17 -10.06 -7.69 9.71
C LEU A 17 -9.29 -6.45 9.24
N THR A 18 -7.98 -6.39 9.54
CA THR A 18 -7.12 -5.31 9.05
C THR A 18 -7.04 -5.31 7.51
N ASN A 19 -6.92 -6.49 6.89
CA ASN A 19 -6.95 -6.63 5.43
C ASN A 19 -8.30 -6.21 4.84
N THR A 20 -9.41 -6.54 5.50
CA THR A 20 -10.77 -6.15 5.06
C THR A 20 -10.89 -4.63 4.99
N ALA A 21 -10.43 -3.92 6.04
CA ALA A 21 -10.42 -2.46 6.05
C ALA A 21 -9.55 -1.86 4.94
N MET A 22 -8.32 -2.38 4.76
CA MET A 22 -7.42 -1.92 3.69
C MET A 22 -7.96 -2.23 2.28
N ASN A 23 -8.62 -3.38 2.11
CA ASN A 23 -9.17 -3.82 0.84
C ASN A 23 -10.45 -3.04 0.46
N LEU A 24 -11.27 -2.63 1.44
CA LEU A 24 -12.39 -1.71 1.20
C LEU A 24 -11.92 -0.39 0.59
N THR A 25 -10.85 0.19 1.12
CA THR A 25 -10.21 1.38 0.54
C THR A 25 -9.68 1.12 -0.87
N SER A 26 -9.15 -0.09 -1.10
CA SER A 26 -8.61 -0.51 -2.40
C SER A 26 -9.69 -0.80 -3.46
N ILE A 27 -10.95 -1.03 -3.05
CA ILE A 27 -12.10 -1.17 -3.95
C ILE A 27 -12.66 0.21 -4.30
N LEU A 28 -12.99 1.00 -3.28
CA LEU A 28 -13.73 2.24 -3.47
C LEU A 28 -12.83 3.35 -4.02
N GLY A 29 -11.56 3.40 -3.60
CA GLY A 29 -10.62 4.45 -3.99
C GLY A 29 -10.44 4.54 -5.51
N PRO A 30 -10.00 3.47 -6.20
CA PRO A 30 -9.79 3.52 -7.65
C PRO A 30 -11.07 3.76 -8.47
N ALA A 31 -12.20 3.15 -8.12
CA ALA A 31 -13.47 3.35 -8.82
C ALA A 31 -13.98 4.78 -8.69
N LEU A 32 -14.01 5.32 -7.45
CA LEU A 32 -14.42 6.71 -7.22
C LEU A 32 -13.45 7.67 -7.90
N ALA A 33 -12.15 7.40 -7.82
CA ALA A 33 -11.15 8.22 -8.48
C ALA A 33 -11.34 8.23 -10.01
N GLY A 34 -11.54 7.06 -10.62
CA GLY A 34 -11.76 6.94 -12.06
C GLY A 34 -13.04 7.63 -12.53
N ALA A 35 -14.15 7.41 -11.82
CA ALA A 35 -15.45 8.03 -12.14
C ALA A 35 -15.40 9.57 -12.02
N LEU A 36 -14.75 10.09 -10.97
CA LEU A 36 -14.61 11.53 -10.81
C LEU A 36 -13.70 12.17 -11.87
N ILE A 37 -12.61 11.50 -12.26
CA ILE A 37 -11.75 12.00 -13.37
C ILE A 37 -12.53 12.03 -14.68
N GLU A 38 -13.39 11.05 -14.93
CA GLU A 38 -14.19 10.99 -16.16
C GLU A 38 -15.30 12.05 -16.18
N CYS A 39 -16.01 12.24 -15.06
CA CYS A 39 -17.10 13.21 -14.97
C CYS A 39 -16.63 14.66 -14.93
N CYS A 40 -15.56 14.94 -14.18
CA CYS A 40 -15.19 16.31 -13.82
C CYS A 40 -13.81 16.72 -14.38
N GLY A 41 -13.10 15.81 -15.04
CA GLY A 41 -11.71 15.99 -15.44
C GLY A 41 -10.74 15.92 -14.24
N PRO A 42 -9.43 15.71 -14.50
CA PRO A 42 -8.43 15.55 -13.45
C PRO A 42 -8.27 16.80 -12.54
N ALA A 43 -8.69 17.98 -13.00
CA ALA A 43 -8.55 19.24 -12.27
C ALA A 43 -9.68 19.50 -11.24
N MET A 44 -10.91 19.07 -11.52
CA MET A 44 -12.07 19.36 -10.66
C MET A 44 -12.23 18.35 -9.51
N GLN A 45 -11.59 17.18 -9.64
CA GLN A 45 -11.48 16.17 -8.59
C GLN A 45 -10.97 16.74 -7.26
N ILE A 46 -10.18 17.82 -7.34
CA ILE A 46 -9.52 18.39 -6.17
C ILE A 46 -10.31 19.59 -5.61
N TRP A 47 -11.24 20.16 -6.38
CA TRP A 47 -12.13 21.24 -5.93
C TRP A 47 -13.17 20.72 -4.93
N GLU A 48 -13.91 19.66 -5.27
CA GLU A 48 -15.00 19.13 -4.42
C GLU A 48 -14.51 18.47 -3.13
N TRP A 49 -13.36 17.79 -3.16
CA TRP A 49 -12.75 17.23 -1.96
C TRP A 49 -12.24 18.31 -1.00
N SER A 50 -11.74 19.43 -1.53
CA SER A 50 -11.29 20.57 -0.71
C SER A 50 -12.45 21.24 0.05
N GLU A 51 -13.64 21.35 -0.55
CA GLU A 51 -14.82 21.90 0.13
C GLU A 51 -15.39 20.93 1.17
N HIS A 52 -15.39 19.62 0.91
CA HIS A 52 -15.94 18.63 1.84
C HIS A 52 -15.08 18.45 3.09
N ASP A 53 -13.74 18.41 2.95
CA ASP A 53 -12.82 18.34 4.09
C ASP A 53 -12.80 19.65 4.89
N MET A 54 -12.97 20.80 4.22
CA MET A 54 -13.09 22.09 4.90
C MET A 54 -14.42 22.21 5.65
N ALA A 55 -15.52 21.66 5.11
CA ALA A 55 -16.81 21.58 5.79
C ALA A 55 -16.78 20.62 6.99
N LEU A 56 -16.08 19.49 6.90
CA LEU A 56 -15.88 18.56 8.02
C LEU A 56 -14.97 19.15 9.11
N ALA A 57 -13.93 19.91 8.74
CA ALA A 57 -13.06 20.62 9.67
C ALA A 57 -13.78 21.79 10.38
N LEU A 58 -14.70 22.48 9.69
CA LEU A 58 -15.53 23.54 10.28
C LEU A 58 -16.67 22.99 11.14
N ASN A 59 -17.08 21.74 10.96
CA ASN A 59 -18.16 21.12 11.74
C ASN A 59 -17.67 20.38 13.01
N THR A 60 -16.36 20.38 13.29
CA THR A 60 -15.80 19.84 14.54
C THR A 60 -15.84 20.81 15.74
N ASP A 61 -16.44 21.99 15.59
CA ASP A 61 -16.54 22.99 16.68
C ASP A 61 -17.59 22.66 17.77
N THR A 62 -18.28 21.52 17.72
CA THR A 62 -19.31 21.18 18.73
C THR A 62 -18.81 20.38 19.95
N TYR A 63 -17.50 20.21 20.15
CA TYR A 63 -16.95 19.43 21.29
C TYR A 63 -15.86 20.10 22.13
N ARG A 64 -15.83 21.44 22.21
CA ARG A 64 -15.11 22.13 23.30
C ARG A 64 -15.96 23.22 23.93
N GLY A 65 -16.83 22.77 24.84
CA GLY A 65 -17.38 23.63 25.87
C GLY A 65 -16.28 24.10 26.84
N GLU A 66 -16.27 25.41 27.01
CA GLU A 66 -16.01 26.16 28.26
C GLU A 66 -14.58 26.50 28.74
N ARG A 67 -14.43 27.83 28.90
CA ARG A 67 -13.56 28.63 29.79
C ARG A 67 -12.11 28.88 29.36
N LEU A 68 -11.80 30.14 29.03
CA LEU A 68 -11.27 31.13 29.99
C LEU A 68 -11.14 32.55 29.35
N TYR A 69 -11.78 33.53 30.02
CA TYR A 69 -11.60 35.00 30.13
C TYR A 69 -10.50 35.70 29.30
N ALA A 70 -10.77 36.75 28.50
CA ALA A 70 -11.20 38.14 28.80
C ALA A 70 -10.04 39.15 28.95
N ALA A 71 -10.21 40.29 28.25
CA ALA A 71 -9.55 41.60 28.35
C ALA A 71 -8.16 41.80 27.75
N SER A 72 -8.11 42.56 26.65
CA SER A 72 -7.31 43.80 26.54
C SER A 72 -7.66 44.52 25.24
N ASP A 73 -8.27 45.68 25.38
CA ASP A 73 -8.45 46.71 24.35
C ASP A 73 -7.12 47.18 23.76
N SER A 74 -7.24 47.86 22.61
CA SER A 74 -6.29 48.75 21.93
C SER A 74 -5.49 48.17 20.75
N GLY A 75 -5.72 48.76 19.57
CA GLY A 75 -4.83 48.63 18.42
C GLY A 75 -5.59 48.41 17.11
N GLN A 76 -6.01 49.51 16.48
CA GLN A 76 -6.46 49.56 15.10
C GLN A 76 -5.59 48.69 14.18
N VAL A 77 -6.21 47.82 13.36
CA VAL A 77 -5.62 47.40 12.09
C VAL A 77 -6.71 47.43 11.02
N ALA A 78 -6.41 48.19 9.98
CA ALA A 78 -7.26 48.56 8.87
C ALA A 78 -7.80 47.34 8.09
N MET A 79 -9.07 47.41 7.71
CA MET A 79 -9.62 46.62 6.60
C MET A 79 -8.89 46.99 5.31
N SER A 80 -8.07 46.09 4.78
CA SER A 80 -7.66 46.12 3.37
C SER A 80 -8.73 45.44 2.53
N GLN A 81 -9.23 46.15 1.52
CA GLN A 81 -10.32 45.74 0.62
C GLN A 81 -9.93 44.71 -0.46
N ASP A 82 -8.78 44.03 -0.37
CA ASP A 82 -8.39 43.00 -1.33
C ASP A 82 -8.51 41.60 -0.71
N GLY A 83 -9.55 40.88 -1.11
CA GLY A 83 -9.89 39.52 -0.66
C GLY A 83 -8.96 38.43 -1.19
N GLY A 84 -7.65 38.58 -0.99
CA GLY A 84 -6.66 37.53 -1.23
C GLY A 84 -5.81 37.31 0.02
N LEU A 85 -5.82 36.08 0.56
CA LEU A 85 -4.85 35.69 1.59
C LEU A 85 -3.43 35.88 1.03
N SER A 86 -2.72 36.91 1.50
CA SER A 86 -1.32 37.10 1.14
C SER A 86 -0.47 36.00 1.78
N TRP A 87 0.14 35.14 0.97
CA TRP A 87 0.99 34.01 1.39
C TRP A 87 2.36 34.42 1.96
N ALA A 88 2.61 35.73 2.09
CA ALA A 88 3.88 36.31 2.51
C ALA A 88 4.44 35.79 3.85
N PRO A 89 3.64 35.52 4.91
CA PRO A 89 4.20 35.05 6.17
C PRO A 89 4.63 33.57 6.14
N PHE A 90 4.10 32.75 5.22
CA PHE A 90 4.46 31.32 5.10
C PHE A 90 5.72 31.09 4.25
N ALA A 91 6.04 32.00 3.33
CA ALA A 91 7.19 31.88 2.43
C ALA A 91 8.56 31.98 3.14
N LEU A 92 8.61 32.54 4.35
CA LEU A 92 9.84 32.75 5.12
C LEU A 92 10.37 31.48 5.83
N LEU A 93 9.57 30.42 5.90
CA LEU A 93 9.89 29.19 6.65
C LEU A 93 10.28 28.00 5.76
N LEU A 94 10.28 28.16 4.44
CA LEU A 94 10.43 27.05 3.50
C LEU A 94 11.78 27.07 2.77
N PRO A 95 12.45 25.92 2.60
CA PRO A 95 13.68 25.82 1.82
C PRO A 95 13.49 26.35 0.38
N GLU A 96 14.50 27.04 -0.15
CA GLU A 96 14.51 27.61 -1.52
C GLU A 96 14.10 26.61 -2.62
N ALA A 97 14.48 25.34 -2.46
CA ALA A 97 14.08 24.27 -3.38
C ALA A 97 12.56 24.04 -3.39
N LEU A 98 11.93 24.10 -2.21
CA LEU A 98 10.49 23.97 -2.05
C LEU A 98 9.75 25.17 -2.63
N LEU A 99 10.27 26.38 -2.43
CA LEU A 99 9.72 27.60 -3.02
C LEU A 99 9.81 27.60 -4.54
N ARG A 100 10.89 27.06 -5.12
CA ARG A 100 11.03 26.91 -6.58
C ARG A 100 10.07 25.88 -7.15
N THR A 101 9.89 24.73 -6.48
CA THR A 101 8.85 23.77 -6.86
C THR A 101 7.45 24.33 -6.70
N LEU A 102 7.18 25.15 -5.69
CA LEU A 102 5.88 25.79 -5.49
C LEU A 102 5.61 26.91 -6.52
N ARG A 103 6.63 27.66 -6.92
CA ARG A 103 6.53 28.66 -8.01
C ARG A 103 6.39 28.01 -9.39
N ALA A 104 7.13 26.92 -9.65
CA ALA A 104 6.92 26.09 -10.83
C ALA A 104 5.54 25.41 -10.81
N ALA A 105 5.04 25.12 -9.60
CA ALA A 105 3.68 24.69 -9.34
C ALA A 105 2.65 25.83 -9.34
N GLY A 106 2.98 27.05 -9.80
CA GLY A 106 2.00 28.11 -10.02
C GLY A 106 1.45 28.17 -11.45
N ALA A 107 1.98 27.36 -12.37
CA ALA A 107 1.81 27.57 -13.81
C ALA A 107 1.14 26.42 -14.60
N ALA A 108 0.52 25.43 -13.93
CA ALA A 108 -0.06 24.27 -14.61
C ALA A 108 -1.28 23.72 -13.82
N GLU A 109 -2.46 24.22 -14.17
CA GLU A 109 -3.74 23.92 -13.52
C GLU A 109 -4.06 22.41 -13.56
N GLY A 110 -4.23 21.78 -12.38
CA GLY A 110 -4.78 20.43 -12.22
C GLY A 110 -3.87 19.43 -11.50
N VAL A 111 -2.65 19.20 -11.98
CA VAL A 111 -1.74 18.16 -11.44
C VAL A 111 -1.16 18.54 -10.06
N GLN A 112 -1.17 19.82 -9.72
CA GLN A 112 -0.53 20.37 -8.52
C GLN A 112 -1.33 20.08 -7.26
N TRP A 113 -2.65 20.14 -7.35
CA TRP A 113 -3.49 19.92 -6.19
C TRP A 113 -3.52 18.46 -5.74
N SER A 114 -3.31 17.49 -6.64
CA SER A 114 -3.15 16.08 -6.24
C SER A 114 -1.92 15.89 -5.33
N TYR A 115 -0.84 16.65 -5.55
CA TYR A 115 0.32 16.61 -4.66
C TYR A 115 0.04 17.26 -3.31
N VAL A 116 -0.74 18.34 -3.27
CA VAL A 116 -1.17 18.99 -2.02
C VAL A 116 -2.07 18.06 -1.21
N THR A 117 -3.04 17.39 -1.84
CA THR A 117 -3.91 16.41 -1.18
C THR A 117 -3.12 15.22 -0.65
N LEU A 118 -2.20 14.65 -1.46
CA LEU A 118 -1.31 13.57 -1.01
C LEU A 118 -0.45 14.00 0.19
N LEU A 119 0.10 15.22 0.13
CA LEU A 119 0.87 15.78 1.23
C LEU A 119 0.00 15.95 2.49
N GLY A 120 -1.20 16.50 2.36
CA GLY A 120 -2.16 16.66 3.45
C GLY A 120 -2.53 15.33 4.12
N LEU A 121 -2.87 14.31 3.33
CA LEU A 121 -3.16 12.96 3.84
C LEU A 121 -1.95 12.32 4.51
N SER A 122 -0.75 12.52 3.96
CA SER A 122 0.48 12.00 4.58
C SER A 122 0.79 12.69 5.92
N LEU A 123 0.55 14.00 6.03
CA LEU A 123 0.72 14.76 7.27
C LEU A 123 -0.33 14.38 8.31
N LEU A 124 -1.58 14.18 7.90
CA LEU A 124 -2.65 13.66 8.75
C LEU A 124 -2.30 12.26 9.28
N GLN A 125 -1.70 11.41 8.44
CA GLN A 125 -1.22 10.10 8.84
C GLN A 125 -0.08 10.20 9.88
N VAL A 126 0.89 11.08 9.65
CA VAL A 126 1.97 11.37 10.62
C VAL A 126 1.41 11.92 11.92
N TRP A 127 0.43 12.82 11.86
CA TRP A 127 -0.24 13.37 13.04
C TRP A 127 -0.99 12.29 13.82
N ASN A 128 -1.72 11.40 13.15
CA ASN A 128 -2.37 10.25 13.79
C ASN A 128 -1.34 9.36 14.49
N TYR A 129 -0.18 9.08 13.86
CA TYR A 129 0.89 8.32 14.50
C TYR A 129 1.53 9.06 15.69
N ALA A 130 1.67 10.38 15.63
CA ALA A 130 2.19 11.19 16.72
C ALA A 130 1.18 11.33 17.88
N ALA A 131 -0.12 11.35 17.57
CA ALA A 131 -1.21 11.42 18.54
C ALA A 131 -1.46 10.07 19.23
N MET A 132 -1.07 8.95 18.62
CA MET A 132 -1.05 7.65 19.28
C MET A 132 -0.09 7.70 20.48
N ARG A 133 -0.64 7.56 21.69
CA ARG A 133 0.16 7.35 22.89
C ARG A 133 0.91 6.03 22.76
N LEU A 134 2.16 6.08 22.32
CA LEU A 134 3.05 4.94 22.32
C LEU A 134 3.12 4.41 23.75
N VAL A 135 2.67 3.17 23.95
CA VAL A 135 2.89 2.44 25.20
C VAL A 135 4.40 2.44 25.42
N GLN A 136 4.85 3.20 26.43
CA GLN A 136 6.26 3.30 26.76
C GLN A 136 6.76 1.90 27.13
N ARG A 137 7.50 1.26 26.23
CA ARG A 137 8.26 0.06 26.59
C ARG A 137 9.37 0.50 27.55
N PRO A 138 9.63 -0.26 28.62
CA PRO A 138 10.73 0.05 29.53
C PRO A 138 12.02 0.21 28.71
N PRO A 139 12.90 1.16 29.08
CA PRO A 139 14.10 1.46 28.32
C PRO A 139 14.95 0.19 28.21
N VAL A 140 14.97 -0.41 27.02
CA VAL A 140 15.83 -1.55 26.71
C VAL A 140 17.26 -1.01 26.67
N ALA A 141 18.13 -1.57 27.51
CA ALA A 141 19.55 -1.23 27.58
C ALA A 141 20.18 -1.25 26.18
N SER A 142 20.99 -0.22 25.88
CA SER A 142 21.81 -0.04 24.67
C SER A 142 21.29 -0.80 23.44
N GLN A 143 20.36 -0.19 22.71
CA GLN A 143 19.88 -0.70 21.43
C GLN A 143 21.08 -1.10 20.55
N PRO A 144 21.27 -2.38 20.22
CA PRO A 144 22.34 -2.79 19.32
C PRO A 144 22.23 -2.03 17.99
N SER A 145 23.37 -1.80 17.33
CA SER A 145 23.43 -1.12 16.02
C SER A 145 22.36 -1.64 15.06
N ILE A 146 21.70 -0.74 14.32
CA ILE A 146 20.66 -1.07 13.33
C ILE A 146 21.19 -2.14 12.35
N TRP A 147 22.43 -2.01 11.91
CA TRP A 147 23.10 -2.97 11.04
C TRP A 147 23.27 -4.35 11.70
N LYS A 148 23.60 -4.38 12.99
CA LYS A 148 23.71 -5.63 13.75
C LYS A 148 22.35 -6.31 13.86
N ASN A 149 21.29 -5.56 14.19
CA ASN A 149 19.92 -6.08 14.23
C ASN A 149 19.46 -6.65 12.88
N LEU A 150 19.80 -5.98 11.79
CA LEU A 150 19.49 -6.43 10.44
C LEU A 150 20.22 -7.73 10.11
N LEU A 151 21.52 -7.79 10.39
CA LEU A 151 22.34 -8.98 10.14
C LEU A 151 21.92 -10.16 11.00
N ASP A 152 21.58 -9.92 12.27
CA ASP A 152 21.04 -10.94 13.18
C ASP A 152 19.70 -11.46 12.67
N GLY A 153 18.84 -10.57 12.16
CA GLY A 153 17.59 -10.93 11.47
C GLY A 153 17.82 -11.83 10.25
N LEU A 154 18.78 -11.48 9.40
CA LEU A 154 19.10 -12.24 8.18
C LEU A 154 19.67 -13.61 8.52
N ARG A 155 20.63 -13.68 9.46
CA ARG A 155 21.22 -14.93 9.94
C ARG A 155 20.17 -15.84 10.55
N TYR A 156 19.32 -15.30 11.41
CA TYR A 156 18.22 -16.07 12.02
C TYR A 156 17.25 -16.61 10.96
N SER A 157 16.85 -15.78 10.00
CA SER A 157 15.93 -16.18 8.94
C SER A 157 16.55 -17.22 8.01
N GLY A 158 17.84 -17.11 7.70
CA GLY A 158 18.57 -18.08 6.88
C GLY A 158 18.68 -19.46 7.53
N ASN A 159 18.65 -19.54 8.86
CA ASN A 159 18.65 -20.81 9.60
C ASN A 159 17.25 -21.45 9.69
N HIS A 160 16.18 -20.74 9.27
CA HIS A 160 14.80 -21.22 9.30
C HIS A 160 14.23 -21.26 7.88
N PRO A 161 14.18 -22.43 7.21
CA PRO A 161 13.81 -22.54 5.80
C PRO A 161 12.46 -21.89 5.45
N GLY A 162 11.47 -21.99 6.33
CA GLY A 162 10.16 -21.34 6.15
C GLY A 162 10.21 -19.81 6.18
N LEU A 163 11.01 -19.22 7.08
CA LEU A 163 11.20 -17.76 7.16
C LEU A 163 11.96 -17.23 5.95
N TRP A 164 13.04 -17.91 5.56
CA TRP A 164 13.81 -17.53 4.38
C TRP A 164 12.97 -17.58 3.12
N THR A 165 12.20 -18.66 2.94
CA THR A 165 11.26 -18.82 1.82
C THR A 165 10.27 -17.66 1.75
N ALA A 166 9.65 -17.31 2.87
CA ALA A 166 8.75 -16.17 2.92
C ALA A 166 9.48 -14.88 2.51
N LEU A 167 10.62 -14.56 3.11
CA LEU A 167 11.35 -13.32 2.79
C LEU A 167 11.78 -13.23 1.32
N VAL A 168 12.25 -14.33 0.73
CA VAL A 168 12.60 -14.40 -0.70
C VAL A 168 11.37 -14.15 -1.56
N LEU A 169 10.24 -14.81 -1.27
CA LEU A 169 9.00 -14.57 -1.99
C LEU A 169 8.49 -13.13 -1.82
N ALA A 170 8.70 -12.50 -0.67
CA ALA A 170 8.36 -11.09 -0.48
C ALA A 170 9.12 -10.19 -1.45
N GLY A 171 10.44 -10.36 -1.50
CA GLY A 171 11.28 -9.59 -2.41
C GLY A 171 10.89 -9.85 -3.86
N MET A 172 10.65 -11.11 -4.20
CA MET A 172 10.25 -11.52 -5.55
C MET A 172 8.90 -10.94 -5.97
N VAL A 173 7.84 -11.03 -5.17
CA VAL A 173 6.53 -10.46 -5.55
C VAL A 173 6.60 -8.94 -5.70
N ASN A 174 7.42 -8.26 -4.89
CA ASN A 174 7.70 -6.83 -5.05
C ASN A 174 8.47 -6.55 -6.34
N LEU A 175 9.42 -7.41 -6.70
CA LEU A 175 10.22 -7.25 -7.92
C LEU A 175 9.41 -7.48 -9.21
N VAL A 176 8.49 -8.45 -9.26
CA VAL A 176 7.87 -8.86 -10.53
C VAL A 176 6.34 -8.83 -10.58
N ALA A 177 5.64 -8.94 -9.45
CA ALA A 177 4.16 -8.97 -9.46
C ALA A 177 3.53 -7.60 -9.19
N PHE A 178 4.01 -6.89 -8.17
CA PHE A 178 3.54 -5.56 -7.81
C PHE A 178 3.79 -4.45 -8.85
N PRO A 179 4.83 -4.49 -9.71
CA PRO A 179 4.99 -3.53 -10.79
C PRO A 179 3.79 -3.50 -11.74
N LEU A 180 3.09 -4.63 -11.93
CA LEU A 180 1.83 -4.63 -12.68
C LEU A 180 0.82 -3.67 -12.05
N GLN A 181 0.55 -3.86 -10.75
CA GLN A 181 -0.49 -3.14 -10.03
C GLN A 181 -0.20 -1.64 -9.90
N PHE A 182 1.05 -1.26 -9.63
CA PHE A 182 1.41 0.13 -9.37
C PHE A 182 1.92 0.90 -10.58
N GLY A 183 2.33 0.22 -11.66
CA GLY A 183 2.99 0.86 -12.79
C GLY A 183 2.46 0.47 -14.16
N LEU A 184 2.18 -0.82 -14.41
CA LEU A 184 1.82 -1.30 -15.75
C LEU A 184 0.31 -1.30 -16.02
N LEU A 185 -0.54 -1.33 -14.99
CA LEU A 185 -2.01 -1.35 -15.16
C LEU A 185 -2.54 -0.16 -15.99
N PRO A 186 -2.03 1.08 -15.82
CA PRO A 186 -2.38 2.20 -16.70
C PRO A 186 -1.97 1.99 -18.16
N LEU A 187 -0.83 1.31 -18.41
CA LEU A 187 -0.41 0.98 -19.78
C LEU A 187 -1.36 -0.05 -20.41
N PHE A 188 -1.82 -1.05 -19.66
CA PHE A 188 -2.86 -1.98 -20.15
C PHE A 188 -4.17 -1.26 -20.46
N ALA A 189 -4.62 -0.37 -19.57
CA ALA A 189 -5.84 0.41 -19.79
C ALA A 189 -5.78 1.22 -21.09
N ARG A 190 -4.64 1.88 -21.36
CA ARG A 190 -4.46 2.72 -22.55
C ARG A 190 -4.16 1.90 -23.82
N ASP A 191 -3.15 1.03 -23.76
CA ASP A 191 -2.53 0.40 -24.94
C ASP A 191 -3.19 -0.92 -25.34
N VAL A 192 -3.90 -1.59 -24.43
CA VAL A 192 -4.53 -2.91 -24.69
C VAL A 192 -6.05 -2.79 -24.73
N PHE A 193 -6.65 -2.20 -23.69
CA PHE A 193 -8.12 -2.12 -23.57
C PHE A 193 -8.72 -0.82 -24.12
N SER A 194 -7.88 0.19 -24.40
CA SER A 194 -8.29 1.51 -24.87
C SER A 194 -9.41 2.16 -24.03
N VAL A 195 -9.32 2.00 -22.70
CA VAL A 195 -10.26 2.58 -21.73
C VAL A 195 -9.67 3.81 -21.03
N GLY A 196 -10.56 4.73 -20.64
CA GLY A 196 -10.21 5.95 -19.90
C GLY A 196 -10.01 5.74 -18.40
N ALA A 197 -10.03 6.84 -17.65
CA ALA A 197 -9.77 6.83 -16.21
C ALA A 197 -10.76 5.99 -15.39
N ALA A 198 -12.05 5.99 -15.73
CA ALA A 198 -13.02 5.12 -15.08
C ALA A 198 -12.77 3.64 -15.35
N GLY A 199 -12.39 3.29 -16.59
CA GLY A 199 -12.01 1.91 -16.93
C GLY A 199 -10.77 1.44 -16.17
N LEU A 200 -9.76 2.31 -16.00
CA LEU A 200 -8.61 2.06 -15.13
C LEU A 200 -9.01 1.91 -13.66
N GLY A 201 -9.92 2.77 -13.18
CA GLY A 201 -10.50 2.70 -11.85
C GLY A 201 -11.17 1.34 -11.59
N LEU A 202 -11.98 0.86 -12.53
CA LEU A 202 -12.62 -0.45 -12.47
C LEU A 202 -11.61 -1.61 -12.47
N LEU A 203 -10.52 -1.54 -13.23
CA LEU A 203 -9.45 -2.55 -13.15
C LEU A 203 -8.85 -2.60 -11.73
N GLY A 204 -8.55 -1.43 -11.15
CA GLY A 204 -8.07 -1.33 -9.76
C GLY A 204 -9.08 -1.89 -8.76
N SER A 205 -10.36 -1.55 -8.91
CA SER A 205 -11.44 -1.99 -8.04
C SER A 205 -11.72 -3.49 -8.15
N ALA A 206 -11.60 -4.08 -9.35
CA ALA A 206 -11.74 -5.52 -9.55
C ALA A 206 -10.68 -6.28 -8.73
N LEU A 207 -9.44 -5.80 -8.74
CA LEU A 207 -8.37 -6.36 -7.91
C LEU A 207 -8.69 -6.21 -6.41
N GLY A 208 -9.13 -5.03 -5.98
CA GLY A 208 -9.55 -4.78 -4.60
C GLY A 208 -10.70 -5.70 -4.17
N LEU A 209 -11.68 -5.95 -5.05
CA LEU A 209 -12.84 -6.81 -4.80
C LEU A 209 -12.38 -8.24 -4.58
N GLY A 210 -11.47 -8.71 -5.44
CA GLY A 210 -10.79 -9.98 -5.27
C GLY A 210 -10.12 -10.11 -3.90
N SER A 211 -9.39 -9.08 -3.47
CA SER A 211 -8.69 -9.11 -2.19
C SER A 211 -9.64 -9.10 -0.98
N LEU A 212 -10.77 -8.39 -1.07
CA LEU A 212 -11.82 -8.44 -0.07
C LEU A 212 -12.44 -9.84 0.03
N LEU A 213 -12.82 -10.44 -1.11
CA LEU A 213 -13.34 -11.81 -1.17
C LEU A 213 -12.33 -12.82 -0.62
N GLY A 214 -11.05 -12.67 -0.99
CA GLY A 214 -9.96 -13.48 -0.46
C GLY A 214 -9.80 -13.35 1.06
N SER A 215 -10.05 -12.16 1.62
CA SER A 215 -9.97 -11.90 3.06
C SER A 215 -11.10 -12.60 3.80
N PHE A 216 -12.33 -12.53 3.29
CA PHE A 216 -13.46 -13.29 3.84
C PHE A 216 -13.24 -14.79 3.74
N LEU A 217 -12.72 -15.27 2.60
CA LEU A 217 -12.43 -16.69 2.41
C LEU A 217 -11.34 -17.17 3.39
N MET A 218 -10.29 -16.37 3.62
CA MET A 218 -9.27 -16.66 4.62
C MET A 218 -9.83 -16.66 6.05
N ALA A 219 -10.71 -15.72 6.39
CA ALA A 219 -11.38 -15.69 7.69
C ALA A 219 -12.27 -16.93 7.91
N TYR A 220 -12.97 -17.38 6.87
CA TYR A 220 -13.79 -18.58 6.90
C TYR A 220 -12.94 -19.87 7.04
N VAL A 221 -11.83 -19.97 6.31
CA VAL A 221 -10.92 -21.13 6.36
C VAL A 221 -10.18 -21.20 7.72
N GLY A 222 -9.91 -20.06 8.36
CA GLY A 222 -9.31 -19.97 9.70
C GLY A 222 -7.81 -20.29 9.76
N ALA A 223 -7.27 -20.53 10.97
CA ALA A 223 -5.85 -20.85 11.15
C ALA A 223 -5.45 -22.16 10.47
N VAL A 224 -4.71 -22.03 9.38
CA VAL A 224 -4.32 -23.18 8.57
C VAL A 224 -2.96 -23.70 9.05
N HIS A 225 -2.94 -24.97 9.45
CA HIS A 225 -1.72 -25.74 9.77
C HIS A 225 -0.72 -25.84 8.59
N ARG A 226 -1.01 -25.19 7.46
CA ARG A 226 -0.30 -25.30 6.17
C ARG A 226 -0.05 -23.93 5.54
N ALA A 227 0.15 -22.89 6.35
CA ALA A 227 0.35 -21.52 5.88
C ALA A 227 1.42 -21.42 4.77
N GLY A 228 2.57 -22.08 4.91
CA GLY A 228 3.60 -22.09 3.86
C GLY A 228 3.13 -22.64 2.51
N ARG A 229 2.29 -23.69 2.50
CA ARG A 229 1.73 -24.23 1.24
C ARG A 229 0.69 -23.31 0.64
N LEU A 230 -0.20 -22.73 1.46
CA LEU A 230 -1.19 -21.78 0.97
C LEU A 230 -0.55 -20.50 0.44
N MET A 231 0.56 -20.07 1.04
CA MET A 231 1.39 -19.00 0.50
C MET A 231 1.86 -19.37 -0.92
N LEU A 232 2.50 -20.53 -1.12
CA LEU A 232 2.95 -20.96 -2.45
C LEU A 232 1.80 -21.07 -3.47
N PHE A 233 0.67 -21.66 -3.08
CA PHE A 233 -0.49 -21.75 -3.96
C PHE A 233 -1.04 -20.38 -4.32
N GLY A 234 -1.15 -19.48 -3.35
CA GLY A 234 -1.56 -18.09 -3.58
C GLY A 234 -0.60 -17.35 -4.50
N THR A 235 0.72 -17.45 -4.27
CA THR A 235 1.74 -16.81 -5.11
C THR A 235 1.73 -17.37 -6.53
N THR A 236 1.62 -18.69 -6.67
CA THR A 236 1.55 -19.36 -7.98
C THR A 236 0.29 -18.93 -8.73
N GLY A 237 -0.87 -18.97 -8.06
CA GLY A 237 -2.13 -18.52 -8.64
C GLY A 237 -2.07 -17.06 -9.07
N TRP A 238 -1.49 -16.18 -8.24
CA TRP A 238 -1.30 -14.77 -8.57
C TRP A 238 -0.49 -14.63 -9.87
N LEU A 239 0.66 -15.30 -9.99
CA LEU A 239 1.51 -15.22 -11.17
C LEU A 239 0.86 -15.83 -12.42
N VAL A 240 0.10 -16.92 -12.27
CA VAL A 240 -0.67 -17.51 -13.38
C VAL A 240 -1.76 -16.55 -13.84
N PHE A 241 -2.54 -15.98 -12.94
CA PHE A 241 -3.57 -14.99 -13.31
C PHE A 241 -2.95 -13.73 -13.92
N LEU A 242 -1.78 -13.30 -13.46
CA LEU A 242 -1.03 -12.20 -14.05
C LEU A 242 -0.64 -12.50 -15.51
N MET A 243 -0.21 -13.72 -15.80
CA MET A 243 0.07 -14.18 -17.16
C MET A 243 -1.20 -14.25 -18.04
N VAL A 244 -2.29 -14.81 -17.52
CA VAL A 244 -3.57 -14.93 -18.24
C VAL A 244 -4.17 -13.55 -18.53
N PHE A 245 -4.12 -12.63 -17.55
CA PHE A 245 -4.52 -11.23 -17.71
C PHE A 245 -3.74 -10.58 -18.87
N SER A 246 -2.44 -10.80 -18.91
CA SER A 246 -1.57 -10.22 -19.94
C SER A 246 -1.83 -10.73 -21.36
N LEU A 247 -2.44 -11.91 -21.50
CA LEU A 247 -2.78 -12.52 -22.78
C LEU A 247 -4.20 -12.17 -23.24
N THR A 248 -4.98 -11.54 -22.37
CA THR A 248 -6.40 -11.28 -22.61
C THR A 248 -6.60 -9.93 -23.30
N PRO A 249 -7.23 -9.89 -24.49
CA PRO A 249 -7.63 -8.64 -25.13
C PRO A 249 -9.01 -8.16 -24.67
N ASP A 250 -9.83 -9.03 -24.06
CA ASP A 250 -11.19 -8.71 -23.64
C ASP A 250 -11.22 -8.03 -22.25
N TYR A 251 -11.73 -6.81 -22.20
CA TYR A 251 -11.75 -5.99 -20.99
C TYR A 251 -12.56 -6.60 -19.84
N TYR A 252 -13.73 -7.18 -20.12
CA TYR A 252 -14.60 -7.74 -19.08
C TYR A 252 -14.05 -9.06 -18.54
N PHE A 253 -13.45 -9.87 -19.40
CA PHE A 253 -12.71 -11.06 -18.97
C PHE A 253 -11.49 -10.68 -18.13
N ALA A 254 -10.78 -9.61 -18.49
CA ALA A 254 -9.67 -9.08 -17.71
C ALA A 254 -10.11 -8.65 -16.30
N LEU A 255 -11.27 -7.98 -16.15
CA LEU A 255 -11.84 -7.67 -14.83
C LEU A 255 -12.08 -8.93 -13.99
N ALA A 256 -12.65 -9.98 -14.57
CA ALA A 256 -12.88 -11.25 -13.88
C ALA A 256 -11.55 -11.89 -13.42
N ILE A 257 -10.51 -11.85 -14.27
CA ILE A 257 -9.17 -12.35 -13.91
C ILE A 257 -8.56 -11.52 -12.78
N LEU A 258 -8.72 -10.20 -12.77
CA LEU A 258 -8.21 -9.35 -11.69
C LEU A 258 -8.87 -9.64 -10.33
N VAL A 259 -10.16 -10.00 -10.31
CA VAL A 259 -10.83 -10.48 -9.09
C VAL A 259 -10.16 -11.77 -8.59
N LEU A 260 -9.95 -12.75 -9.47
CA LEU A 260 -9.27 -14.01 -9.09
C LEU A 260 -7.82 -13.76 -8.65
N MET A 261 -7.14 -12.82 -9.30
CA MET A 261 -5.80 -12.38 -8.96
C MET A 261 -5.74 -11.80 -7.54
N GLY A 262 -6.71 -10.97 -7.14
CA GLY A 262 -6.80 -10.40 -5.80
C GLY A 262 -7.04 -11.43 -4.71
N VAL A 263 -7.87 -12.46 -5.00
CA VAL A 263 -8.05 -13.61 -4.09
C VAL A 263 -6.71 -14.33 -3.89
N ALA A 264 -6.02 -14.67 -4.98
CA ALA A 264 -4.73 -15.36 -4.92
C ALA A 264 -3.64 -14.52 -4.21
N GLN A 265 -3.60 -13.22 -4.48
CA GLN A 265 -2.72 -12.25 -3.80
C GLN A 265 -2.98 -12.26 -2.28
N THR A 266 -4.24 -12.26 -1.85
CA THR A 266 -4.60 -12.28 -0.43
C THR A 266 -4.16 -13.57 0.26
N PHE A 267 -4.36 -14.72 -0.40
CA PHE A 267 -3.85 -16.00 0.10
C PHE A 267 -2.33 -15.99 0.24
N SER A 268 -1.62 -15.43 -0.75
CA SER A 268 -0.17 -15.29 -0.72
C SER A 268 0.27 -14.45 0.49
N LEU A 269 -0.17 -13.19 0.57
CA LEU A 269 0.35 -12.22 1.55
C LEU A 269 -0.10 -12.49 2.98
N THR A 270 -1.32 -12.99 3.17
CA THR A 270 -1.84 -13.32 4.50
C THR A 270 -1.09 -14.51 5.08
N ASN A 271 -0.98 -15.61 4.34
CA ASN A 271 -0.28 -16.80 4.82
C ASN A 271 1.23 -16.57 4.98
N MET A 272 1.80 -15.69 4.17
CA MET A 272 3.16 -15.22 4.36
C MET A 272 3.35 -14.54 5.72
N THR A 273 2.48 -13.58 6.06
CA THR A 273 2.53 -12.87 7.34
C THR A 273 2.33 -13.84 8.51
N VAL A 274 1.38 -14.77 8.38
CA VAL A 274 1.15 -15.84 9.37
C VAL A 274 2.40 -16.70 9.55
N LEU A 275 3.07 -17.11 8.47
CA LEU A 275 4.29 -17.91 8.55
C LEU A 275 5.41 -17.14 9.25
N LEU A 276 5.62 -15.86 8.90
CA LEU A 276 6.64 -15.01 9.50
C LEU A 276 6.42 -14.77 11.00
N LEU A 277 5.17 -14.48 11.43
CA LEU A 277 4.86 -14.27 12.85
C LEU A 277 4.83 -15.57 13.66
N GLY A 278 4.35 -16.65 13.03
CA GLY A 278 4.17 -17.94 13.70
C GLY A 278 5.48 -18.67 13.94
N THR A 279 6.46 -18.53 13.04
CA THR A 279 7.76 -19.24 13.17
C THR A 279 8.86 -18.41 13.83
N ALA A 280 8.75 -17.07 13.83
CA ALA A 280 9.74 -16.25 14.51
C ALA A 280 9.54 -16.26 16.04
N SER A 281 10.65 -16.43 16.77
CA SER A 281 10.67 -16.28 18.23
C SER A 281 10.27 -14.86 18.65
N SER A 282 9.71 -14.70 19.85
CA SER A 282 9.21 -13.41 20.36
C SER A 282 10.24 -12.28 20.25
N GLU A 283 11.52 -12.58 20.50
CA GLU A 283 12.63 -11.63 20.42
C GLU A 283 13.00 -11.25 18.97
N MET A 284 12.84 -12.18 18.03
CA MET A 284 13.24 -11.99 16.63
C MET A 284 12.10 -11.50 15.73
N ARG A 285 10.83 -11.63 16.15
CA ARG A 285 9.63 -11.21 15.38
C ARG A 285 9.75 -9.80 14.82
N GLY A 286 10.19 -8.85 15.63
CA GLY A 286 10.36 -7.45 15.21
C GLY A 286 11.42 -7.29 14.11
N ARG A 287 12.54 -8.00 14.21
CA ARG A 287 13.62 -7.98 13.21
C ARG A 287 13.20 -8.66 11.90
N VAL A 288 12.53 -9.81 11.99
CA VAL A 288 12.00 -10.54 10.83
C VAL A 288 10.95 -9.71 10.10
N MET A 289 10.06 -9.03 10.82
CA MET A 289 9.09 -8.11 10.20
C MET A 289 9.76 -6.85 9.62
N GLY A 290 10.85 -6.37 10.23
CA GLY A 290 11.69 -5.33 9.64
C GLY A 290 12.27 -5.77 8.28
N LEU A 291 12.76 -7.01 8.17
CA LEU A 291 13.22 -7.58 6.90
C LEU A 291 12.08 -7.68 5.87
N ARG A 292 10.89 -8.09 6.31
CA ARG A 292 9.70 -8.11 5.46
C ARG A 292 9.36 -6.73 4.90
N SER A 293 9.54 -5.67 5.68
CA SER A 293 9.36 -4.29 5.22
C SER A 293 10.45 -3.86 4.23
N LEU A 294 11.71 -4.23 4.49
CA LEU A 294 12.82 -3.98 3.55
C LEU A 294 12.65 -4.71 2.21
N ALA A 295 11.97 -5.86 2.22
CA ALA A 295 11.65 -6.61 1.01
C ALA A 295 10.62 -5.91 0.10
N VAL A 296 10.18 -4.70 0.43
CA VAL A 296 9.47 -3.79 -0.49
C VAL A 296 10.45 -3.06 -1.43
N ALA A 297 11.72 -2.87 -1.06
CA ALA A 297 12.70 -2.15 -1.88
C ALA A 297 12.86 -2.69 -3.32
N PRO A 298 12.79 -4.01 -3.59
CA PRO A 298 12.81 -4.55 -4.95
C PRO A 298 11.69 -4.00 -5.87
N LEU A 299 10.61 -3.43 -5.32
CA LEU A 299 9.54 -2.81 -6.11
C LEU A 299 10.04 -1.69 -7.01
N PHE A 300 10.92 -0.83 -6.51
CA PHE A 300 11.45 0.28 -7.30
C PHE A 300 12.31 -0.23 -8.46
N LEU A 301 13.15 -1.23 -8.20
CA LEU A 301 13.97 -1.88 -9.22
C LEU A 301 13.08 -2.58 -10.25
N GLY A 302 12.10 -3.36 -9.79
CA GLY A 302 11.13 -4.07 -10.62
C GLY A 302 10.32 -3.14 -11.51
N GLY A 303 9.80 -2.04 -10.95
CA GLY A 303 9.09 -1.01 -11.69
C GLY A 303 9.96 -0.33 -12.75
N THR A 304 11.22 -0.05 -12.43
CA THR A 304 12.17 0.56 -13.39
C THR A 304 12.51 -0.40 -14.52
N LEU A 305 12.83 -1.66 -14.21
CA LEU A 305 13.14 -2.69 -15.20
C LEU A 305 11.94 -3.02 -16.08
N ALA A 306 10.75 -3.18 -15.48
CA ALA A 306 9.53 -3.42 -16.23
C ALA A 306 9.17 -2.23 -17.11
N GLY A 307 9.24 -1.00 -16.60
CA GLY A 307 9.00 0.21 -17.38
C GLY A 307 9.99 0.39 -18.53
N ALA A 308 11.25 0.02 -18.37
CA ALA A 308 12.21 -0.02 -19.46
C ALA A 308 11.91 -1.13 -20.47
N ALA A 309 11.48 -2.31 -20.01
CA ALA A 309 11.15 -3.42 -20.91
C ALA A 309 9.90 -3.13 -21.76
N THR A 310 8.89 -2.44 -21.21
CA THR A 310 7.65 -2.16 -21.96
C THR A 310 7.88 -1.31 -23.22
N THR A 311 8.89 -0.44 -23.24
CA THR A 311 9.21 0.37 -24.42
C THR A 311 9.84 -0.43 -25.56
N HIS A 312 10.47 -1.57 -25.25
CA HIS A 312 11.16 -2.41 -26.24
C HIS A 312 10.34 -3.59 -26.72
N ILE A 313 9.64 -4.26 -25.79
CA ILE A 313 8.93 -5.52 -26.07
C ILE A 313 7.42 -5.45 -25.80
N GLY A 314 6.92 -4.29 -25.38
CA GLY A 314 5.50 -4.08 -25.08
C GLY A 314 5.09 -4.50 -23.68
N VAL A 315 3.93 -3.99 -23.24
CA VAL A 315 3.40 -4.22 -21.88
C VAL A 315 3.02 -5.69 -21.63
N ALA A 316 2.46 -6.36 -22.63
CA ALA A 316 2.03 -7.76 -22.50
C ALA A 316 3.24 -8.70 -22.34
N LEU A 317 4.23 -8.63 -23.24
CA LEU A 317 5.39 -9.53 -23.15
C LEU A 317 6.21 -9.28 -21.88
N THR A 318 6.35 -8.01 -21.48
CA THR A 318 7.00 -7.65 -20.20
C THR A 318 6.31 -8.32 -19.01
N THR A 319 4.98 -8.26 -18.97
CA THR A 319 4.18 -8.83 -17.88
C THR A 319 4.29 -10.36 -17.86
N ILE A 320 4.29 -11.01 -19.02
CA ILE A 320 4.51 -12.46 -19.14
C ILE A 320 5.91 -12.84 -18.63
N LEU A 321 6.96 -12.10 -19.01
CA LEU A 321 8.32 -12.36 -18.54
C LEU A 321 8.42 -12.22 -17.01
N CYS A 322 7.81 -11.18 -16.44
CA CYS A 322 7.71 -11.00 -14.99
C CYS A 322 7.02 -12.21 -14.33
N ALA A 323 5.91 -12.70 -14.90
CA ALA A 323 5.21 -13.89 -14.41
C ALA A 323 6.09 -15.14 -14.46
N VAL A 324 6.76 -15.39 -15.60
CA VAL A 324 7.63 -16.56 -15.79
C VAL A 324 8.80 -16.54 -14.81
N ILE A 325 9.49 -15.40 -14.68
CA ILE A 325 10.58 -15.23 -13.71
C ILE A 325 10.08 -15.53 -12.30
N GLY A 326 8.91 -14.99 -11.94
CA GLY A 326 8.27 -15.27 -10.66
C GLY A 326 8.00 -16.76 -10.44
N LEU A 327 7.43 -17.44 -11.44
CA LEU A 327 7.09 -18.86 -11.35
C LEU A 327 8.34 -19.73 -11.22
N VAL A 328 9.42 -19.39 -11.94
CA VAL A 328 10.72 -20.06 -11.80
C VAL A 328 11.26 -19.92 -10.38
N ILE A 329 11.20 -18.71 -9.80
CA ILE A 329 11.64 -18.47 -8.42
C ILE A 329 10.77 -19.24 -7.42
N VAL A 330 9.45 -19.26 -7.61
CA VAL A 330 8.53 -20.04 -6.78
C VAL A 330 8.88 -21.53 -6.82
N LEU A 331 9.12 -22.10 -8.01
CA LEU A 331 9.51 -23.50 -8.16
C LEU A 331 10.87 -23.80 -7.51
N TRP A 332 11.82 -22.86 -7.59
CA TRP A 332 13.14 -22.98 -6.97
C TRP A 332 13.07 -22.98 -5.44
N VAL A 333 12.21 -22.15 -4.85
CA VAL A 333 12.07 -22.01 -3.39
C VAL A 333 11.09 -23.03 -2.79
N ALA A 334 10.14 -23.55 -3.56
CA ALA A 334 9.11 -24.48 -3.09
C ALA A 334 9.64 -25.70 -2.28
N PRO A 335 10.79 -26.32 -2.62
CA PRO A 335 11.35 -27.43 -1.86
C PRO A 335 11.78 -27.06 -0.43
N TRP A 336 12.04 -25.79 -0.15
CA TRP A 336 12.51 -25.31 1.16
C TRP A 336 11.39 -25.13 2.18
N ILE A 337 10.13 -25.23 1.76
CA ILE A 337 9.00 -25.19 2.70
C ILE A 337 8.91 -26.53 3.45
N PRO A 338 9.03 -26.53 4.79
CA PRO A 338 8.90 -27.75 5.58
C PRO A 338 7.54 -28.41 5.33
N ARG A 339 7.54 -29.70 4.95
CA ARG A 339 6.32 -30.44 4.58
C ARG A 339 5.46 -30.84 5.79
N ARG A 340 5.96 -30.74 7.03
CA ARG A 340 5.27 -31.14 8.27
C ARG A 340 5.70 -30.32 9.49
N SER A 341 4.71 -29.74 10.19
CA SER A 341 4.59 -29.61 11.66
C SER A 341 5.85 -29.34 12.51
N GLU A 342 6.55 -28.24 12.25
CA GLU A 342 7.38 -27.58 13.29
C GLU A 342 6.80 -26.19 13.60
N VAL A 343 5.50 -26.17 13.86
CA VAL A 343 4.79 -25.08 14.56
C VAL A 343 3.95 -25.74 15.63
#